data_AF-M0BAE4-F1
#
_entry.id   AF-M0BAE4-F1
#
_cell.length_a   1.000
_cell.length_b   1.000
_cell.length_c   1.000
_cell.angle_alpha   90.00
_cell.angle_beta   90.00
_cell.angle_gamma   90.00
#
_symmetry.space_group_name_H-M   'P 1'
#
loop_
_entity.id
_entity.type
_entity.pdbx_description
1 polymer ?
#
loop_
_entity_poly.entity_id
_entity_poly.type
_entity_poly.pdbx_seq_one_letter_code
_entity_poly.pdbx_strand_id
1 'polypeptide(L)'
;MSIVSDVLGNGIFVVFLALVVGMAVGRVTVRGVSFGVAGPLFAGLVLGHLGLTVPPSYSGLALALFVACVGLIAAEDISGVIRTYGPYFVVLAAVMTASGFAVTALSATVLFPETNTPLLMGAFTGALTSSPGLASALDGLSGSAQASYQIGHSIGYVVGAVLIVLFQQLYPRFAGLEMDAERRRYEADVDGAESGSDDSPIERVSFSLVGFGLVLAVGVVLGSIPLPLGPLGAPTLGTTGGVIIAALVLGYYGELGPVTLRMDRTILSELRSLTLGLFLATVGIEAGSGLVQTVAEYGVQIVLASALTSLTAILVGLAVTRRLWGQDWITAAGGICGGHTDTKGLAAAIDATDADEVGAAYGNTYPFALLFMVLYAKVLVLLVPATVG
;
A
#
# COMPACT_ATOMS: atom_id res chain seq x y z
N MET A 1 -18.22 9.71 -36.19
CA MET A 1 -17.46 9.18 -35.05
C MET A 1 -18.49 8.52 -34.15
N SER A 2 -18.34 7.21 -33.88
CA SER A 2 -19.40 6.38 -33.29
C SER A 2 -19.52 6.62 -31.78
N ILE A 3 -20.73 6.63 -31.23
CA ILE A 3 -21.01 6.70 -29.78
C ILE A 3 -20.07 5.81 -28.94
N VAL A 4 -19.66 4.66 -29.48
CA VAL A 4 -18.67 3.75 -28.86
C VAL A 4 -17.34 4.42 -28.54
N SER A 5 -16.78 5.24 -29.44
CA SER A 5 -15.51 5.95 -29.18
C SER A 5 -15.66 7.01 -28.10
N ASP A 6 -16.81 7.69 -28.07
CA ASP A 6 -17.08 8.73 -27.08
C ASP A 6 -17.26 8.14 -25.67
N VAL A 7 -17.90 6.98 -25.58
CA VAL A 7 -18.09 6.24 -24.33
C VAL A 7 -16.78 5.62 -23.84
N LEU A 8 -15.98 5.02 -24.73
CA LEU A 8 -14.67 4.47 -24.37
C LEU A 8 -13.63 5.54 -24.05
N GLY A 9 -13.79 6.76 -24.57
CA GLY A 9 -12.98 7.92 -24.18
C GLY A 9 -13.36 8.51 -22.82
N ASN A 10 -14.49 8.10 -22.23
CA ASN A 10 -14.93 8.60 -20.93
C ASN A 10 -14.29 7.78 -19.80
N GLY A 11 -13.31 8.36 -19.11
CA GLY A 11 -12.60 7.69 -18.02
C GLY A 11 -13.52 7.17 -16.90
N ILE A 12 -14.65 7.83 -16.61
CA ILE A 12 -15.61 7.35 -15.59
C ILE A 12 -16.21 6.03 -16.06
N PHE A 13 -16.64 5.96 -17.32
CA PHE A 13 -17.16 4.71 -17.89
C PHE A 13 -16.10 3.60 -17.85
N VAL A 14 -14.85 3.90 -18.21
CA VAL A 14 -13.76 2.91 -18.22
C VAL A 14 -13.50 2.35 -16.80
N VAL A 15 -13.47 3.20 -15.77
CA VAL A 15 -13.29 2.75 -14.37
C VAL A 15 -14.44 1.85 -13.92
N PHE A 16 -15.69 2.25 -14.19
CA PHE A 16 -16.85 1.43 -13.81
C PHE A 16 -16.95 0.14 -14.63
N LEU A 17 -16.52 0.16 -15.89
CA LEU A 17 -16.39 -1.04 -16.71
C LEU A 17 -15.38 -2.00 -16.10
N ALA A 18 -14.18 -1.51 -15.76
CA ALA A 18 -13.14 -2.29 -15.09
C ALA A 18 -13.63 -2.85 -13.75
N LEU A 19 -14.36 -2.05 -12.95
CA LEU A 19 -14.95 -2.49 -11.70
C LEU A 19 -15.96 -3.62 -11.92
N VAL A 20 -16.95 -3.43 -12.80
CA VAL A 20 -18.03 -4.42 -13.01
C VAL A 20 -17.49 -5.70 -13.61
N VAL A 21 -16.68 -5.61 -14.67
CA VAL A 21 -16.06 -6.78 -15.30
C VAL A 21 -15.12 -7.47 -14.33
N GLY A 22 -14.31 -6.68 -13.61
CA GLY A 22 -13.38 -7.19 -12.62
C GLY A 22 -14.07 -7.91 -11.47
N MET A 23 -15.14 -7.37 -10.91
CA MET A 23 -15.91 -8.03 -9.86
C MET A 23 -16.64 -9.28 -10.38
N ALA A 24 -17.15 -9.25 -11.62
CA ALA A 24 -17.76 -10.42 -12.23
C ALA A 24 -16.77 -11.56 -12.43
N VAL A 25 -15.57 -11.25 -12.95
CA VAL A 25 -14.48 -12.22 -13.13
C VAL A 25 -13.89 -12.64 -11.78
N GLY A 26 -13.77 -11.72 -10.83
CA GLY A 26 -13.20 -11.96 -9.51
C GLY A 26 -14.00 -12.96 -8.67
N ARG A 27 -15.31 -13.05 -8.91
CA ARG A 27 -16.20 -14.06 -8.31
C ARG A 27 -16.07 -15.45 -8.93
N VAL A 28 -15.47 -15.58 -10.12
CA VAL A 28 -15.27 -16.88 -10.75
C VAL A 28 -14.24 -17.66 -9.95
N THR A 29 -14.65 -18.78 -9.38
CA THR A 29 -13.79 -19.70 -8.64
C THR A 29 -13.17 -20.72 -9.58
N VAL A 30 -11.85 -20.71 -9.73
CA VAL A 30 -11.11 -21.74 -10.46
C VAL A 30 -10.30 -22.56 -9.47
N ARG A 31 -10.62 -23.86 -9.34
CA ARG A 31 -9.96 -24.77 -8.37
C ARG A 31 -10.01 -24.27 -6.92
N GLY A 32 -11.10 -23.62 -6.52
CA GLY A 32 -11.28 -23.05 -5.17
C GLY A 32 -10.60 -21.68 -4.97
N VAL A 33 -9.98 -21.12 -6.02
CA VAL A 33 -9.36 -19.79 -5.98
C VAL A 33 -10.28 -18.77 -6.68
N SER A 34 -10.71 -17.75 -5.94
CA SER A 34 -11.36 -16.54 -6.47
C SER A 34 -10.43 -15.35 -6.30
N PHE A 35 -10.40 -14.45 -7.28
CA PHE A 35 -9.64 -13.19 -7.18
C PHE A 35 -10.35 -12.13 -6.33
N GLY A 36 -11.59 -12.39 -5.90
CA GLY A 36 -12.31 -11.56 -4.94
C GLY A 36 -12.40 -10.10 -5.39
N VAL A 37 -12.15 -9.18 -4.46
CA VAL A 37 -12.19 -7.73 -4.69
C VAL A 37 -10.95 -7.25 -5.46
N ALA A 38 -9.97 -8.13 -5.73
CA ALA A 38 -8.84 -7.82 -6.60
C ALA A 38 -9.09 -8.03 -8.10
N GLY A 39 -10.23 -8.62 -8.48
CA GLY A 39 -10.62 -8.76 -9.89
C GLY A 39 -10.58 -7.46 -10.72
N PRO A 40 -11.02 -6.30 -10.20
CA PRO A 40 -10.87 -4.99 -10.84
C PRO A 40 -9.44 -4.62 -11.25
N LEU A 41 -8.41 -5.04 -10.50
CA LEU A 41 -7.01 -4.81 -10.85
C LEU A 41 -6.66 -5.49 -12.18
N PHE A 42 -7.01 -6.76 -12.32
CA PHE A 42 -6.70 -7.55 -13.52
C PHE A 42 -7.54 -7.12 -14.72
N ALA A 43 -8.82 -6.82 -14.51
CA ALA A 43 -9.66 -6.23 -15.56
C ALA A 43 -9.08 -4.88 -16.02
N GLY A 44 -8.66 -4.04 -15.08
CA GLY A 44 -7.97 -2.79 -15.37
C GLY A 44 -6.70 -3.02 -16.19
N LEU A 45 -5.86 -3.98 -15.81
CA LEU A 45 -4.61 -4.31 -16.53
C LEU A 45 -4.87 -4.64 -18.00
N VAL A 46 -5.91 -5.45 -18.28
CA VAL A 46 -6.30 -5.80 -19.65
C VAL A 46 -6.83 -4.56 -20.38
N LEU A 47 -7.70 -3.77 -19.75
CA LEU A 47 -8.28 -2.56 -20.38
C LEU A 47 -7.21 -1.49 -20.67
N GLY A 48 -6.24 -1.32 -19.77
CA GLY A 48 -5.08 -0.45 -19.97
C GLY A 48 -4.20 -0.94 -21.12
N HIS A 49 -3.97 -2.26 -21.21
CA HIS A 49 -3.24 -2.86 -22.33
C HIS A 49 -3.95 -2.66 -23.67
N LEU A 50 -5.28 -2.63 -23.68
CA LEU A 50 -6.08 -2.28 -24.86
C LEU A 50 -6.04 -0.78 -25.23
N GLY A 51 -5.28 0.03 -24.48
CA GLY A 51 -5.08 1.45 -24.76
C GLY A 51 -6.12 2.37 -24.13
N LEU A 52 -6.99 1.86 -23.25
CA LEU A 52 -7.89 2.71 -22.47
C LEU A 52 -7.10 3.39 -21.36
N THR A 53 -7.41 4.66 -21.11
CA THR A 53 -6.72 5.47 -20.10
C THR A 53 -7.74 6.12 -19.18
N VAL A 54 -7.31 6.42 -17.96
CA VAL A 54 -8.11 7.12 -16.96
C VAL A 54 -7.29 8.26 -16.37
N PRO A 55 -7.91 9.38 -16.00
CA PRO A 55 -7.22 10.46 -15.29
C PRO A 55 -6.59 9.97 -13.98
N PRO A 56 -5.30 10.30 -13.70
CA PRO A 56 -4.64 9.91 -12.46
C PRO A 56 -5.31 10.44 -11.18
N SER A 57 -6.14 11.47 -11.28
CA SER A 57 -6.91 11.98 -10.14
C SER A 57 -7.93 10.97 -9.61
N TYR A 58 -8.36 10.00 -10.42
CA TYR A 58 -9.34 9.00 -10.01
C TYR A 58 -8.75 7.99 -9.02
N SER A 59 -7.51 7.55 -9.25
CA SER A 59 -6.80 6.66 -8.33
C SER A 59 -6.54 7.36 -7.00
N GLY A 60 -6.10 8.62 -7.03
CA GLY A 60 -5.87 9.43 -5.82
C GLY A 60 -7.13 9.63 -4.96
N LEU A 61 -8.28 9.91 -5.58
CA LEU A 61 -9.56 10.06 -4.87
C LEU A 61 -10.02 8.73 -4.27
N ALA A 62 -10.06 7.66 -5.07
CA ALA A 62 -10.50 6.34 -4.62
C ALA A 62 -9.63 5.82 -3.47
N LEU A 63 -8.31 6.01 -3.57
CA LEU A 63 -7.35 5.66 -2.52
C LEU A 63 -7.61 6.45 -1.23
N ALA A 64 -7.81 7.76 -1.30
CA ALA A 64 -8.08 8.57 -0.12
C ALA A 64 -9.36 8.12 0.61
N LEU A 65 -10.43 7.86 -0.14
CA LEU A 65 -11.69 7.36 0.41
C LEU A 65 -11.52 5.98 1.04
N PHE A 66 -10.82 5.06 0.35
CA PHE A 66 -10.51 3.73 0.86
C PHE A 66 -9.75 3.81 2.19
N VAL A 67 -8.67 4.58 2.23
CA VAL A 67 -7.81 4.73 3.40
C VAL A 67 -8.55 5.38 4.57
N ALA A 68 -9.42 6.35 4.31
CA ALA A 68 -10.24 6.96 5.35
C ALA A 68 -11.18 5.93 5.99
N CYS A 69 -11.81 5.05 5.20
CA CYS A 69 -12.65 3.97 5.73
C CYS A 69 -11.83 3.00 6.60
N VAL A 70 -10.70 2.51 6.07
CA VAL A 70 -9.83 1.58 6.81
C VAL A 70 -9.34 2.20 8.11
N GLY A 71 -8.86 3.45 8.06
CA GLY A 71 -8.34 4.14 9.24
C GLY A 71 -9.43 4.39 10.29
N LEU A 72 -10.65 4.74 9.89
CA LEU A 72 -11.75 4.96 10.83
C LEU A 72 -12.23 3.66 11.47
N ILE A 73 -12.24 2.55 10.73
CA ILE A 73 -12.59 1.23 11.30
C ILE A 73 -11.51 0.79 12.29
N ALA A 74 -10.23 0.90 11.90
CA ALA A 74 -9.09 0.49 12.72
C ALA A 74 -8.77 1.44 13.90
N ALA A 75 -9.41 2.61 13.97
CA ALA A 75 -9.12 3.61 14.98
C ALA A 75 -9.53 3.19 16.40
N GLU A 76 -10.50 2.28 16.52
CA GLU A 76 -10.94 1.78 17.82
C GLU A 76 -9.88 0.86 18.45
N ASP A 77 -9.21 0.03 17.63
CA ASP A 77 -8.28 -1.00 18.11
C ASP A 77 -6.82 -0.50 18.21
N ILE A 78 -6.57 0.76 17.80
CA ILE A 78 -5.21 1.29 17.67
C ILE A 78 -4.46 1.36 19.01
N SER A 79 -5.15 1.65 20.12
CA SER A 79 -4.53 1.71 21.45
C SER A 79 -3.97 0.36 21.88
N GLY A 80 -4.77 -0.70 21.74
CA GLY A 80 -4.34 -2.07 22.03
C GLY A 80 -3.16 -2.46 21.14
N VAL A 81 -3.27 -2.21 19.84
CA VAL A 81 -2.22 -2.55 18.86
C VAL A 81 -0.90 -1.81 19.14
N ILE A 82 -0.92 -0.51 19.48
CA ILE A 82 0.30 0.24 19.82
C ILE A 82 0.92 -0.29 21.12
N ARG A 83 0.10 -0.56 22.14
CA ARG A 83 0.59 -1.01 23.44
C ARG A 83 1.21 -2.41 23.38
N THR A 84 0.60 -3.29 22.58
CA THR A 84 1.06 -4.68 22.43
C THR A 84 2.22 -4.78 21.44
N TYR A 85 2.16 -4.06 20.31
CA TYR A 85 3.07 -4.28 19.18
C TYR A 85 3.93 -3.08 18.75
N GLY A 86 3.79 -1.90 19.37
CA GLY A 86 4.44 -0.65 18.95
C GLY A 86 5.92 -0.74 18.57
N PRO A 87 6.84 -1.20 19.45
CA PRO A 87 8.27 -1.28 19.11
C PRO A 87 8.56 -2.30 18.01
N TYR A 88 7.75 -3.35 17.89
CA TYR A 88 7.91 -4.36 16.85
C TYR A 88 7.67 -3.75 15.45
N PHE A 89 6.69 -2.86 15.29
CA PHE A 89 6.43 -2.23 13.99
C PHE A 89 7.57 -1.31 13.52
N VAL A 90 8.26 -0.64 14.43
CA VAL A 90 9.47 0.16 14.08
C VAL A 90 10.57 -0.74 13.55
N VAL A 91 10.83 -1.86 14.24
CA VAL A 91 11.85 -2.84 13.82
C VAL A 91 11.47 -3.50 12.50
N LEU A 92 10.19 -3.85 12.32
CA LEU A 92 9.68 -4.46 11.09
C LEU A 92 9.90 -3.53 9.90
N ALA A 93 9.51 -2.26 10.04
CA ALA A 93 9.71 -1.23 9.04
C ALA A 93 11.19 -1.09 8.66
N ALA A 94 12.08 -1.01 9.65
CA ALA A 94 13.52 -0.88 9.43
C ALA A 94 14.08 -2.09 8.67
N VAL A 95 13.77 -3.30 9.13
CA VAL A 95 14.35 -4.54 8.59
C VAL A 95 13.83 -4.83 7.18
N MET A 96 12.54 -4.63 6.91
CA MET A 96 11.98 -4.82 5.57
C MET A 96 12.59 -3.85 4.56
N THR A 97 12.62 -2.56 4.88
CA THR A 97 13.19 -1.54 3.98
C THR A 97 14.70 -1.70 3.81
N ALA A 98 15.44 -2.06 4.86
CA ALA A 98 16.87 -2.38 4.79
C ALA A 98 17.14 -3.61 3.90
N SER A 99 16.29 -4.64 3.95
CA SER A 99 16.44 -5.82 3.10
C SER A 99 16.23 -5.48 1.62
N GLY A 100 15.24 -4.64 1.30
CA GLY A 100 15.02 -4.15 -0.06
C GLY A 100 16.20 -3.31 -0.57
N PHE A 101 16.75 -2.46 0.29
CA PHE A 101 17.98 -1.70 0.01
C PHE A 101 19.16 -2.64 -0.30
N ALA A 102 19.41 -3.63 0.55
CA ALA A 102 20.54 -4.56 0.39
C ALA A 102 20.44 -5.38 -0.90
N VAL A 103 19.24 -5.90 -1.22
CA VAL A 103 19.01 -6.64 -2.47
C VAL A 103 19.15 -5.76 -3.70
N THR A 104 18.72 -4.50 -3.62
CA THR A 104 18.88 -3.57 -4.75
C THR A 104 20.35 -3.22 -4.96
N ALA A 105 21.10 -2.97 -3.89
CA ALA A 105 22.55 -2.73 -3.97
C ALA A 105 23.28 -3.96 -4.55
N LEU A 106 22.91 -5.17 -4.12
CA LEU A 106 23.44 -6.41 -4.69
C LEU A 106 23.05 -6.58 -6.17
N SER A 107 21.83 -6.21 -6.54
CA SER A 107 21.35 -6.29 -7.92
C SER A 107 22.15 -5.37 -8.84
N ALA A 108 22.41 -4.14 -8.38
CA ALA A 108 23.18 -3.14 -9.13
C ALA A 108 24.67 -3.47 -9.24
N THR A 109 25.25 -4.15 -8.25
CA THR A 109 26.71 -4.37 -8.20
C THR A 109 27.15 -5.76 -8.65
N VAL A 110 26.33 -6.79 -8.43
CA VAL A 110 26.72 -8.20 -8.63
C VAL A 110 25.83 -8.92 -9.64
N LEU A 111 24.49 -8.80 -9.52
CA LEU A 111 23.58 -9.61 -10.34
C LEU A 111 23.45 -9.05 -11.76
N PHE A 112 23.35 -7.72 -11.90
CA PHE A 112 23.13 -7.04 -13.18
C PHE A 112 24.11 -5.87 -13.38
N PRO A 113 25.44 -6.11 -13.28
CA PRO A 113 26.44 -5.04 -13.28
C PRO A 113 26.50 -4.22 -14.58
N GLU A 114 26.00 -4.77 -15.70
CA GLU A 114 25.96 -4.09 -17.00
C GLU A 114 24.68 -3.27 -17.22
N THR A 115 23.73 -3.31 -16.28
CA THR A 115 22.48 -2.54 -16.39
C THR A 115 22.66 -1.14 -15.80
N ASN A 116 21.95 -0.17 -16.35
CA ASN A 116 21.93 1.20 -15.86
C ASN A 116 21.65 1.24 -14.34
N THR A 117 22.63 1.71 -13.57
CA THR A 117 22.59 1.63 -12.10
C THR A 117 21.48 2.50 -11.50
N PRO A 118 21.30 3.78 -11.91
CA PRO A 118 20.16 4.58 -11.49
C PRO A 118 18.80 3.92 -11.75
N LEU A 119 18.64 3.22 -12.89
CA LEU A 119 17.42 2.47 -13.19
C LEU A 119 17.16 1.37 -12.14
N LEU A 120 18.17 0.56 -11.81
CA LEU A 120 18.05 -0.47 -10.77
C LEU A 120 17.81 0.11 -9.37
N MET A 121 18.43 1.25 -9.06
CA MET A 121 18.18 1.95 -7.79
C MET A 121 16.74 2.49 -7.72
N GLY A 122 16.18 2.92 -8.85
CA GLY A 122 14.76 3.30 -8.95
C GLY A 122 13.82 2.16 -8.57
N ALA A 123 14.16 0.92 -8.96
CA ALA A 123 13.38 -0.26 -8.59
C ALA A 123 13.27 -0.46 -7.07
N PHE A 124 14.18 0.03 -6.24
CA PHE A 124 14.03 -0.03 -4.78
C PHE A 124 12.78 0.72 -4.30
N THR A 125 12.67 2.01 -4.66
CA THR A 125 11.54 2.84 -4.23
C THR A 125 10.26 2.48 -4.94
N GLY A 126 10.35 1.96 -6.17
CA GLY A 126 9.22 1.39 -6.88
C GLY A 126 8.70 0.11 -6.22
N ALA A 127 9.56 -0.88 -6.04
CA ALA A 127 9.19 -2.20 -5.53
C ALA A 127 8.60 -2.16 -4.13
N LEU A 128 9.05 -1.24 -3.28
CA LEU A 128 8.46 -0.94 -1.97
C LEU A 128 7.57 0.31 -2.01
N THR A 129 7.01 0.66 -3.17
CA THR A 129 5.96 1.69 -3.41
C THR A 129 6.09 3.03 -2.67
N SER A 130 7.32 3.52 -2.46
CA SER A 130 7.58 4.70 -1.64
C SER A 130 7.88 5.95 -2.47
N SER A 131 6.85 6.77 -2.71
CA SER A 131 7.01 8.08 -3.34
C SER A 131 7.89 9.06 -2.55
N PRO A 132 7.86 9.10 -1.20
CA PRO A 132 8.80 9.92 -0.43
C PRO A 132 10.25 9.44 -0.57
N GLY A 133 10.47 8.12 -0.66
CA GLY A 133 11.78 7.55 -0.99
C GLY A 133 12.27 7.97 -2.38
N LEU A 134 11.38 7.97 -3.38
CA LEU A 134 11.69 8.48 -4.73
C LEU A 134 12.14 9.94 -4.67
N ALA A 135 11.33 10.83 -4.08
CA ALA A 135 11.68 12.25 -3.98
C ALA A 135 13.04 12.47 -3.30
N SER A 136 13.28 11.77 -2.20
CA SER A 136 14.54 11.78 -1.44
C SER A 136 15.75 11.39 -2.29
N ALA A 137 15.62 10.36 -3.14
CA ALA A 137 16.68 9.92 -4.03
C ALA A 137 16.95 10.92 -5.16
N LEU A 138 15.90 11.51 -5.74
CA LEU A 138 16.04 12.45 -6.85
C LEU A 138 16.81 13.72 -6.46
N ASP A 139 16.75 14.15 -5.21
CA ASP A 139 17.55 15.28 -4.70
C ASP A 139 19.07 15.07 -4.88
N GLY A 140 19.53 13.82 -4.85
CA GLY A 140 20.94 13.46 -4.98
C GLY A 140 21.37 13.14 -6.41
N LEU A 141 20.45 13.20 -7.38
CA LEU A 141 20.69 12.83 -8.78
C LEU A 141 20.45 14.03 -9.71
N SER A 142 21.03 13.98 -10.90
CA SER A 142 20.79 14.99 -11.93
C SER A 142 20.87 14.39 -13.33
N GLY A 143 20.30 15.07 -14.32
CA GLY A 143 20.38 14.69 -15.73
C GLY A 143 19.79 13.31 -16.03
N SER A 144 20.52 12.49 -16.80
CA SER A 144 20.08 11.17 -17.25
C SER A 144 19.90 10.16 -16.12
N ALA A 145 20.66 10.29 -15.03
CA ALA A 145 20.52 9.43 -13.86
C ALA A 145 19.17 9.64 -13.15
N GLN A 146 18.73 10.89 -13.05
CA GLN A 146 17.42 11.23 -12.45
C GLN A 146 16.26 10.64 -13.27
N ALA A 147 16.32 10.76 -14.60
CA ALA A 147 15.31 10.18 -15.51
C ALA A 147 15.28 8.65 -15.42
N SER A 148 16.45 8.01 -15.46
CA SER A 148 16.58 6.55 -15.34
C SER A 148 16.00 6.03 -14.02
N TYR A 149 16.25 6.75 -12.91
CA TYR A 149 15.70 6.40 -11.61
C TYR A 149 14.16 6.44 -11.60
N GLN A 150 13.55 7.48 -12.17
CA GLN A 150 12.09 7.60 -12.25
C GLN A 150 11.44 6.48 -13.08
N ILE A 151 12.10 6.06 -14.15
CA ILE A 151 11.66 4.92 -14.95
C ILE A 151 11.72 3.64 -14.11
N GLY A 152 12.84 3.42 -13.42
CA GLY A 152 13.02 2.25 -12.54
C GLY A 152 11.97 2.19 -11.43
N HIS A 153 11.66 3.34 -10.83
CA HIS A 153 10.58 3.47 -9.85
C HIS A 153 9.23 3.05 -10.44
N SER A 154 8.90 3.54 -11.63
CA SER A 154 7.60 3.25 -12.27
C SER A 154 7.44 1.75 -12.55
N ILE A 155 8.49 1.09 -13.02
CA ILE A 155 8.52 -0.36 -13.25
C ILE A 155 8.36 -1.12 -11.93
N GLY A 156 9.20 -0.76 -10.95
CA GLY A 156 9.20 -1.40 -9.64
C GLY A 156 7.84 -1.26 -8.96
N TYR A 157 7.17 -0.13 -9.11
CA TYR A 157 5.86 0.14 -8.54
C TYR A 157 4.81 -0.89 -9.01
N VAL A 158 4.78 -1.19 -10.31
CA VAL A 158 3.85 -2.19 -10.85
C VAL A 158 4.22 -3.60 -10.37
N VAL A 159 5.50 -3.96 -10.41
CA VAL A 159 5.98 -5.28 -10.02
C VAL A 159 5.73 -5.54 -8.53
N GLY A 160 6.10 -4.58 -7.68
CA GLY A 160 5.88 -4.62 -6.23
C GLY A 160 4.41 -4.76 -5.87
N ALA A 161 3.56 -3.92 -6.49
CA ALA A 161 2.11 -3.95 -6.33
C ALA A 161 1.50 -5.32 -6.62
N VAL A 162 1.86 -5.92 -7.76
CA VAL A 162 1.35 -7.25 -8.12
C VAL A 162 1.81 -8.30 -7.11
N LEU A 163 3.09 -8.27 -6.72
CA LEU A 163 3.67 -9.29 -5.84
C LEU A 163 3.08 -9.24 -4.43
N ILE A 164 2.92 -8.06 -3.83
CA ILE A 164 2.33 -7.95 -2.49
C ILE A 164 0.85 -8.36 -2.50
N VAL A 165 0.08 -7.97 -3.52
CA VAL A 165 -1.33 -8.35 -3.65
C VAL A 165 -1.46 -9.87 -3.76
N LEU A 166 -0.67 -10.50 -4.64
CA LEU A 166 -0.67 -11.95 -4.80
C LEU A 166 -0.21 -12.65 -3.51
N PHE A 167 0.83 -12.14 -2.85
CA PHE A 167 1.30 -12.72 -1.60
C PHE A 167 0.21 -12.72 -0.53
N GLN A 168 -0.46 -11.59 -0.31
CA GLN A 168 -1.50 -11.46 0.72
C GLN A 168 -2.70 -12.40 0.47
N GLN A 169 -3.07 -12.63 -0.79
CA GLN A 169 -4.16 -13.55 -1.13
C GLN A 169 -3.79 -15.04 -1.13
N LEU A 170 -2.54 -15.35 -1.50
CA LEU A 170 -2.09 -16.73 -1.68
C LEU A 170 -1.49 -17.31 -0.40
N TYR A 171 -0.79 -16.51 0.39
CA TYR A 171 -0.08 -16.99 1.58
C TYR A 171 -1.02 -17.67 2.61
N PRO A 172 -2.17 -17.10 3.01
CA PRO A 172 -3.03 -17.71 4.04
C PRO A 172 -3.53 -19.10 3.61
N ARG A 173 -3.86 -19.22 2.32
CA ARG A 173 -4.30 -20.49 1.71
C ARG A 173 -3.17 -21.50 1.62
N PHE A 174 -2.01 -21.07 1.14
CA PHE A 174 -0.82 -21.93 1.01
C PHE A 174 -0.32 -22.44 2.37
N ALA A 175 -0.35 -21.58 3.40
CA ALA A 175 0.04 -21.92 4.76
C ALA A 175 -1.06 -22.68 5.53
N GLY A 176 -2.25 -22.89 4.94
CA GLY A 176 -3.36 -23.59 5.57
C GLY A 176 -3.85 -22.89 6.85
N LEU A 177 -3.84 -21.55 6.87
CA LEU A 177 -4.25 -20.78 8.04
C LEU A 177 -5.77 -20.83 8.21
N GLU A 178 -6.22 -21.18 9.41
CA GLU A 178 -7.62 -21.03 9.80
C GLU A 178 -7.85 -19.60 10.27
N MET A 179 -8.55 -18.81 9.45
CA MET A 179 -8.77 -17.38 9.73
C MET A 179 -9.52 -17.14 11.05
N ASP A 180 -10.48 -18.00 11.41
CA ASP A 180 -11.19 -17.91 12.69
C ASP A 180 -10.27 -18.19 13.90
N ALA A 181 -9.22 -18.99 13.71
CA ALA A 181 -8.23 -19.21 14.76
C ALA A 181 -7.26 -18.02 14.87
N GLU A 182 -6.83 -17.44 13.75
CA GLU A 182 -5.99 -16.25 13.74
C GLU A 182 -6.74 -15.02 14.30
N ARG A 183 -8.04 -14.86 14.00
CA ARG A 183 -8.87 -13.80 14.60
C ARG A 183 -8.97 -13.92 16.12
N ARG A 184 -9.22 -15.14 16.64
CA ARG A 184 -9.23 -15.37 18.10
C ARG A 184 -7.89 -15.07 18.77
N ARG A 185 -6.77 -15.29 18.08
CA ARG A 185 -5.44 -14.92 18.60
C ARG A 185 -5.25 -13.41 18.63
N TYR A 186 -5.70 -12.72 17.58
CA TYR A 186 -5.71 -11.26 17.54
C TYR A 186 -6.51 -10.67 18.71
N GLU A 187 -7.77 -11.11 18.88
CA GLU A 187 -8.64 -10.66 19.98
C GLU A 187 -8.01 -10.94 21.36
N ALA A 188 -7.41 -12.12 21.54
CA ALA A 188 -6.75 -12.47 22.81
C ALA A 188 -5.55 -11.57 23.14
N ASP A 189 -4.76 -11.19 22.14
CA ASP A 189 -3.55 -10.37 22.32
C ASP A 189 -3.86 -8.86 22.39
N VAL A 190 -4.89 -8.40 21.68
CA VAL A 190 -5.25 -6.97 21.54
C VAL A 190 -6.37 -6.58 22.52
N ASP A 191 -7.52 -7.26 22.52
CA ASP A 191 -8.65 -6.94 23.42
C ASP A 191 -8.32 -7.30 24.87
N GLY A 192 -7.50 -8.34 25.08
CA GLY A 192 -6.95 -8.69 26.40
C GLY A 192 -6.08 -7.58 27.00
N ALA A 193 -5.54 -6.68 26.19
CA ALA A 193 -4.76 -5.51 26.62
C ALA A 193 -5.65 -4.27 26.92
N GLU A 194 -6.93 -4.29 26.52
CA GLU A 194 -7.91 -3.21 26.69
C GLU A 194 -8.73 -3.30 27.99
N SER A 195 -8.55 -4.34 28.81
CA SER A 195 -9.28 -4.55 30.07
C SER A 195 -8.99 -3.50 31.19
N GLY A 196 -8.56 -2.29 30.81
CA GLY A 196 -8.33 -1.15 31.70
C GLY A 196 -8.41 0.23 31.01
N SER A 197 -8.90 0.35 29.77
CA SER A 197 -9.24 1.65 29.18
C SER A 197 -10.71 2.00 29.45
N ASP A 198 -10.93 3.24 29.88
CA ASP A 198 -12.23 3.84 30.16
C ASP A 198 -13.07 3.88 28.87
N ASP A 199 -13.85 2.83 28.62
CA ASP A 199 -14.78 2.74 27.49
C ASP A 199 -15.99 3.64 27.81
N SER A 200 -15.80 4.96 27.69
CA SER A 200 -16.95 5.85 27.55
C SER A 200 -17.69 5.41 26.30
N PRO A 201 -18.99 5.06 26.36
CA PRO A 201 -19.72 4.58 25.20
C PRO A 201 -19.95 5.77 24.26
N ILE A 202 -18.96 6.04 23.39
CA ILE A 202 -19.08 7.06 22.35
C ILE A 202 -20.19 6.59 21.41
N GLU A 203 -21.25 7.38 21.31
CA GLU A 203 -22.43 7.03 20.52
C GLU A 203 -22.02 6.92 19.03
N ARG A 204 -22.21 5.73 18.44
CA ARG A 204 -21.95 5.53 17.02
C ARG A 204 -23.09 6.14 16.21
N VAL A 205 -22.74 6.99 15.26
CA VAL A 205 -23.68 7.44 14.23
C VAL A 205 -23.62 6.50 13.03
N SER A 206 -24.67 6.42 12.22
CA SER A 206 -24.66 5.57 11.03
C SER A 206 -23.53 5.97 10.06
N PHE A 207 -23.57 7.20 9.56
CA PHE A 207 -22.50 7.77 8.75
C PHE A 207 -22.52 9.30 8.86
N SER A 208 -21.38 9.88 9.22
CA SER A 208 -21.23 11.34 9.31
C SER A 208 -20.46 11.83 8.09
N LEU A 209 -21.17 12.39 7.10
CA LEU A 209 -20.52 12.95 5.90
C LEU A 209 -19.57 14.09 6.26
N VAL A 210 -19.92 14.90 7.27
CA VAL A 210 -19.06 15.99 7.77
C VAL A 210 -17.82 15.42 8.44
N GLY A 211 -17.96 14.41 9.30
CA GLY A 211 -16.82 13.75 9.95
C GLY A 211 -15.89 13.07 8.95
N PHE A 212 -16.46 12.36 7.99
CA PHE A 212 -15.70 11.69 6.92
C PHE A 212 -14.95 12.70 6.03
N GLY A 213 -15.64 13.78 5.63
CA GLY A 213 -15.04 14.87 4.88
C GLY A 213 -13.94 15.60 5.66
N LEU A 214 -14.12 15.77 6.97
CA LEU A 214 -13.11 16.38 7.85
C LEU A 214 -11.85 15.51 7.93
N VAL A 215 -12.01 14.20 8.12
CA VAL A 215 -10.89 13.24 8.13
C VAL A 215 -10.08 13.33 6.84
N LEU A 216 -10.75 13.36 5.69
CA LEU A 216 -10.08 13.53 4.39
C LEU A 216 -9.37 14.87 4.28
N ALA A 217 -10.03 15.97 4.65
CA ALA A 217 -9.47 17.31 4.53
C ALA A 217 -8.24 17.49 5.44
N VAL A 218 -8.38 17.13 6.72
CA VAL A 218 -7.27 17.14 7.70
C VAL A 218 -6.17 16.21 7.24
N GLY A 219 -6.53 15.01 6.75
CA GLY A 219 -5.59 14.03 6.25
C GLY A 219 -4.75 14.51 5.08
N VAL A 220 -5.37 15.11 4.07
CA VAL A 220 -4.64 15.69 2.92
C VAL A 220 -3.72 16.82 3.37
N VAL A 221 -4.16 17.67 4.30
CA VAL A 221 -3.33 18.74 4.88
C VAL A 221 -2.13 18.14 5.62
N LEU A 222 -2.35 17.22 6.56
CA LEU A 222 -1.30 16.54 7.31
C LEU A 222 -0.32 15.82 6.36
N GLY A 223 -0.86 15.16 5.34
CA GLY A 223 -0.08 14.44 4.32
C GLY A 223 0.80 15.35 3.48
N SER A 224 0.44 16.62 3.34
CA SER A 224 1.16 17.63 2.57
C SER A 224 2.20 18.38 3.39
N ILE A 225 2.21 18.23 4.71
CA ILE A 225 3.21 18.87 5.57
C ILE A 225 4.57 18.19 5.34
N PRO A 226 5.60 18.93 4.90
CA PRO A 226 6.94 18.38 4.76
C PRO A 226 7.53 18.09 6.14
N LEU A 227 8.10 16.91 6.32
CA LEU A 227 8.79 16.52 7.54
C LEU A 227 10.25 17.00 7.47
N PRO A 228 10.67 17.99 8.27
CA PRO A 228 12.02 18.52 8.19
C PRO A 228 13.01 17.52 8.81
N LEU A 229 13.70 16.76 7.96
CA LEU A 229 14.70 15.77 8.39
C LEU A 229 16.14 16.29 8.24
N GLY A 230 16.31 17.61 8.26
CA GLY A 230 17.61 18.27 8.15
C GLY A 230 18.35 17.88 6.85
N PRO A 231 19.55 17.27 6.91
CA PRO A 231 20.31 16.84 5.73
C PRO A 231 19.57 15.83 4.83
N LEU A 232 18.56 15.14 5.37
CA LEU A 232 17.77 14.14 4.64
C LEU A 232 16.60 14.76 3.84
N GLY A 233 16.52 16.08 3.75
CA GLY A 233 15.47 16.78 2.99
C GLY A 233 14.15 16.88 3.76
N ALA A 234 13.07 17.10 3.01
CA ALA A 234 11.77 17.44 3.56
C ALA A 234 10.62 16.61 2.94
N PRO A 235 10.65 15.26 3.05
CA PRO A 235 9.64 14.38 2.46
C PRO A 235 8.25 14.64 3.07
N THR A 236 7.21 14.43 2.27
CA THR A 236 5.82 14.46 2.74
C THR A 236 5.30 13.03 2.96
N LEU A 237 4.25 12.88 3.76
CA LEU A 237 3.60 11.57 3.97
C LEU A 237 2.68 11.19 2.80
N GLY A 238 2.34 12.16 1.95
CA GLY A 238 1.37 12.01 0.88
C GLY A 238 -0.07 11.87 1.39
N THR A 239 -1.03 11.89 0.46
CA THR A 239 -2.45 11.78 0.78
C THR A 239 -2.76 10.52 1.60
N THR A 240 -2.23 9.37 1.21
CA THR A 240 -2.46 8.09 1.91
C THR A 240 -1.98 8.13 3.35
N GLY A 241 -0.73 8.55 3.59
CA GLY A 241 -0.16 8.61 4.93
C GLY A 241 -0.86 9.63 5.83
N GLY A 242 -1.16 10.81 5.29
CA GLY A 242 -1.87 11.84 6.04
C GLY A 242 -3.31 11.43 6.38
N VAL A 243 -4.06 10.88 5.40
CA VAL A 243 -5.45 10.44 5.60
C VAL A 243 -5.54 9.29 6.59
N ILE A 244 -4.65 8.29 6.55
CA ILE A 244 -4.71 7.20 7.51
C ILE A 244 -4.40 7.69 8.94
N ILE A 245 -3.41 8.56 9.11
CA ILE A 245 -3.07 9.11 10.42
C ILE A 245 -4.23 9.97 10.95
N ALA A 246 -4.81 10.83 10.09
CA ALA A 246 -5.98 11.61 10.48
C ALA A 246 -7.15 10.71 10.88
N ALA A 247 -7.44 9.67 10.10
CA ALA A 247 -8.52 8.73 10.36
C ALA A 247 -8.32 7.98 11.68
N LEU A 248 -7.11 7.48 11.94
CA LEU A 248 -6.77 6.77 13.17
C LEU A 248 -6.83 7.69 14.39
N VAL A 249 -6.23 8.88 14.32
CA VAL A 249 -6.17 9.82 15.46
C VAL A 249 -7.55 10.40 15.75
N LEU A 250 -8.26 10.90 14.73
CA LEU A 250 -9.59 11.48 14.90
C LEU A 250 -10.62 10.41 15.29
N GLY A 251 -10.54 9.22 14.69
CA GLY A 251 -11.40 8.09 15.06
C GLY A 251 -11.15 7.59 16.49
N TYR A 252 -9.89 7.61 16.96
CA TYR A 252 -9.53 7.22 18.32
C TYR A 252 -10.18 8.14 19.35
N TYR A 253 -10.09 9.46 19.14
CA TYR A 253 -10.78 10.44 19.99
C TYR A 253 -12.32 10.37 19.87
N GLY A 254 -12.83 9.89 18.74
CA GLY A 254 -14.22 9.52 18.52
C GLY A 254 -15.21 10.68 18.30
N GLU A 255 -14.95 11.85 18.88
CA GLU A 255 -15.77 13.06 18.68
C GLU A 255 -14.89 14.31 18.55
N LEU A 256 -15.31 15.24 17.69
CA LEU A 256 -14.72 16.58 17.58
C LEU A 256 -15.80 17.65 17.70
N GLY A 257 -16.06 18.09 18.93
CA GLY A 257 -17.14 19.03 19.22
C GLY A 257 -18.51 18.40 18.89
N PRO A 258 -19.31 18.99 17.97
CA PRO A 258 -20.61 18.42 17.58
C PRO A 258 -20.52 17.31 16.52
N VAL A 259 -19.31 17.01 16.01
CA VAL A 259 -19.12 16.04 14.92
C VAL A 259 -18.63 14.72 15.49
N THR A 260 -19.46 13.69 15.42
CA THR A 260 -19.08 12.31 15.72
C THR A 260 -18.23 11.73 14.59
N LEU A 261 -17.12 11.10 14.97
CA LEU A 261 -16.15 10.47 14.07
C LEU A 261 -16.22 8.94 14.16
N ARG A 262 -16.81 8.38 15.23
CA ARG A 262 -17.19 6.96 15.29
C ARG A 262 -18.45 6.70 14.46
N MET A 263 -18.27 5.98 13.36
CA MET A 263 -19.36 5.62 12.43
C MET A 263 -19.61 4.11 12.46
N ASP A 264 -20.71 3.68 11.86
CA ASP A 264 -21.03 2.27 11.75
C ASP A 264 -19.97 1.51 10.91
N ARG A 265 -19.37 0.47 11.50
CA ARG A 265 -18.32 -0.35 10.85
C ARG A 265 -18.84 -1.03 9.58
N THR A 266 -20.11 -1.45 9.55
CA THR A 266 -20.71 -2.10 8.37
C THR A 266 -20.79 -1.13 7.20
N ILE A 267 -21.28 0.09 7.43
CA ILE A 267 -21.36 1.13 6.39
C ILE A 267 -19.96 1.50 5.88
N LEU A 268 -18.99 1.66 6.78
CA LEU A 268 -17.61 1.94 6.40
C LEU A 268 -16.99 0.78 5.60
N SER A 269 -17.26 -0.48 5.94
CA SER A 269 -16.72 -1.64 5.23
C SER A 269 -17.31 -1.80 3.82
N GLU A 270 -18.59 -1.47 3.63
CA GLU A 270 -19.23 -1.40 2.31
C GLU A 270 -18.62 -0.27 1.46
N LEU A 271 -18.44 0.92 2.05
CA LEU A 271 -17.80 2.05 1.37
C LEU A 271 -16.33 1.74 1.03
N ARG A 272 -15.61 1.08 1.94
CA ARG A 272 -14.25 0.58 1.73
C ARG A 272 -14.20 -0.39 0.54
N SER A 273 -15.13 -1.34 0.47
CA SER A 273 -15.15 -2.34 -0.61
C SER A 273 -15.40 -1.70 -1.98
N LEU A 274 -16.32 -0.73 -2.06
CA LEU A 274 -16.57 0.04 -3.28
C LEU A 274 -15.34 0.85 -3.71
N THR A 275 -14.77 1.62 -2.78
CA THR A 275 -13.64 2.51 -3.04
C THR A 275 -12.37 1.72 -3.38
N LEU A 276 -12.19 0.55 -2.75
CA LEU A 276 -11.14 -0.39 -3.10
C LEU A 276 -11.25 -0.88 -4.54
N GLY A 277 -12.43 -1.33 -4.95
CA GLY A 277 -12.64 -1.79 -6.33
C GLY A 277 -12.34 -0.70 -7.35
N LEU A 278 -12.76 0.54 -7.09
CA LEU A 278 -12.46 1.70 -7.94
C LEU A 278 -10.95 2.01 -7.97
N PHE A 279 -10.29 1.97 -6.82
CA PHE A 279 -8.84 2.18 -6.72
C PHE A 279 -8.07 1.12 -7.53
N LEU A 280 -8.36 -0.16 -7.31
CA LEU A 280 -7.71 -1.26 -8.03
C LEU A 280 -7.98 -1.22 -9.53
N ALA A 281 -9.21 -0.86 -9.95
CA ALA A 281 -9.52 -0.64 -11.35
C ALA A 281 -8.61 0.42 -11.99
N THR A 282 -8.51 1.60 -11.37
CA THR A 282 -7.69 2.70 -11.90
C THR A 282 -6.20 2.34 -11.98
N VAL A 283 -5.65 1.74 -10.91
CA VAL A 283 -4.27 1.28 -10.86
C VAL A 283 -4.00 0.21 -11.92
N GLY A 284 -4.94 -0.71 -12.14
CA GLY A 284 -4.83 -1.73 -13.16
C GLY A 284 -4.69 -1.11 -14.55
N ILE A 285 -5.56 -0.14 -14.89
CA ILE A 285 -5.54 0.54 -16.19
C ILE A 285 -4.23 1.30 -16.38
N GLU A 286 -3.79 2.05 -15.38
CA GLU A 286 -2.50 2.75 -15.41
C GLU A 286 -1.35 1.78 -15.67
N ALA A 287 -1.27 0.69 -14.90
CA ALA A 287 -0.23 -0.34 -15.07
C ALA A 287 -0.28 -1.02 -16.45
N GLY A 288 -1.47 -1.29 -16.98
CA GLY A 288 -1.68 -1.98 -18.26
C GLY A 288 -1.18 -1.19 -19.47
N SER A 289 -1.27 0.15 -19.40
CA SER A 289 -0.92 1.05 -20.49
C SER A 289 0.58 1.12 -20.81
N GLY A 290 1.45 0.85 -19.82
CA GLY A 290 2.91 1.02 -19.96
C GLY A 290 3.72 -0.26 -19.88
N LEU A 291 3.22 -1.31 -19.23
CA LEU A 291 4.02 -2.47 -18.82
C LEU A 291 4.79 -3.15 -19.97
N VAL A 292 4.13 -3.41 -21.11
CA VAL A 292 4.74 -4.14 -22.23
C VAL A 292 5.86 -3.33 -22.88
N GLN A 293 5.63 -2.05 -23.11
CA GLN A 293 6.62 -1.16 -23.73
C GLN A 293 7.83 -1.01 -22.81
N THR A 294 7.61 -0.87 -21.51
CA THR A 294 8.70 -0.69 -20.56
C THR A 294 9.58 -1.95 -20.42
N VAL A 295 8.99 -3.15 -20.46
CA VAL A 295 9.77 -4.40 -20.49
C VAL A 295 10.56 -4.53 -21.80
N ALA A 296 9.97 -4.13 -22.93
CA ALA A 296 10.64 -4.16 -24.23
C ALA A 296 11.82 -3.18 -24.31
N GLU A 297 11.72 -2.03 -23.64
CA GLU A 297 12.70 -0.94 -23.71
C GLU A 297 13.82 -1.08 -22.66
N TYR A 298 13.50 -1.51 -21.43
CA TYR A 298 14.45 -1.53 -20.31
C TYR A 298 14.89 -2.95 -19.88
N GLY A 299 14.40 -3.98 -20.58
CA GLY A 299 14.82 -5.36 -20.40
C GLY A 299 14.15 -6.10 -19.24
N VAL A 300 14.40 -7.39 -19.15
CA VAL A 300 13.84 -8.26 -18.09
C VAL A 300 14.56 -8.08 -16.75
N GLN A 301 15.79 -7.56 -16.77
CA GLN A 301 16.66 -7.39 -15.61
C GLN A 301 16.02 -6.48 -14.55
N ILE A 302 15.41 -5.37 -14.98
CA ILE A 302 14.74 -4.43 -14.06
C ILE A 302 13.50 -5.03 -13.41
N VAL A 303 12.74 -5.85 -14.15
CA VAL A 303 11.60 -6.60 -13.63
C VAL A 303 12.06 -7.62 -12.58
N LEU A 304 13.12 -8.37 -12.89
CA LEU A 304 13.70 -9.34 -11.96
C LEU A 304 14.27 -8.67 -10.71
N ALA A 305 15.00 -7.56 -10.85
CA ALA A 305 15.53 -6.80 -9.73
C ALA A 305 14.40 -6.28 -8.83
N SER A 306 13.35 -5.70 -9.43
CA SER A 306 12.15 -5.24 -8.70
C SER A 306 11.45 -6.38 -7.98
N ALA A 307 11.31 -7.53 -8.64
CA ALA A 307 10.68 -8.72 -8.06
C ALA A 307 11.50 -9.27 -6.90
N LEU A 308 12.82 -9.38 -7.03
CA LEU A 308 13.72 -9.82 -5.97
C LEU A 308 13.68 -8.89 -4.76
N THR A 309 13.72 -7.58 -5.00
CA THR A 309 13.62 -6.56 -3.95
C THR A 309 12.30 -6.66 -3.20
N SER A 310 11.17 -6.71 -3.92
CA SER A 310 9.84 -6.82 -3.30
C SER A 310 9.66 -8.14 -2.54
N LEU A 311 9.96 -9.28 -3.18
CA LEU A 311 9.80 -10.60 -2.56
C LEU A 311 10.67 -10.74 -1.33
N THR A 312 11.90 -10.24 -1.36
CA THR A 312 12.79 -10.31 -0.19
C THR A 312 12.21 -9.53 0.98
N ALA A 313 11.76 -8.29 0.75
CA ALA A 313 11.13 -7.50 1.80
C ALA A 313 9.91 -8.23 2.40
N ILE A 314 9.04 -8.79 1.56
CA ILE A 314 7.87 -9.58 1.97
C ILE A 314 8.27 -10.80 2.81
N LEU A 315 9.22 -11.61 2.32
CA LEU A 315 9.68 -12.83 2.99
C LEU A 315 10.38 -12.54 4.32
N VAL A 316 11.14 -11.45 4.38
CA VAL A 316 11.75 -10.95 5.62
C VAL A 316 10.68 -10.50 6.59
N GLY A 317 9.70 -9.72 6.14
CA GLY A 317 8.55 -9.31 6.96
C GLY A 317 7.78 -10.51 7.51
N LEU A 318 7.54 -11.52 6.66
CA LEU A 318 6.92 -12.78 7.07
C LEU A 318 7.76 -13.53 8.12
N ALA A 319 9.06 -13.66 7.90
CA ALA A 319 9.95 -14.33 8.84
C ALA A 319 9.98 -13.61 10.20
N VAL A 320 10.06 -12.27 10.20
CA VAL A 320 10.08 -11.47 11.42
C VAL A 320 8.76 -11.58 12.18
N THR A 321 7.63 -11.32 11.51
CA THR A 321 6.30 -11.32 12.16
C THR A 321 5.88 -12.71 12.61
N ARG A 322 5.91 -13.71 11.71
CA ARG A 322 5.36 -15.05 11.99
C ARG A 322 6.35 -15.98 12.68
N ARG A 323 7.64 -15.94 12.33
CA ARG A 323 8.63 -16.90 12.84
C ARG A 323 9.38 -16.38 14.07
N LEU A 324 9.73 -15.09 14.10
CA LEU A 324 10.48 -14.53 15.23
C LEU A 324 9.56 -14.03 16.34
N TRP A 325 8.50 -13.30 16.00
CA TRP A 325 7.58 -12.73 16.99
C TRP A 325 6.31 -13.55 17.21
N GLY A 326 6.04 -14.53 16.36
CA GLY A 326 4.89 -15.43 16.54
C GLY A 326 3.54 -14.74 16.45
N GLN A 327 3.44 -13.59 15.76
CA GLN A 327 2.20 -12.83 15.66
C GLN A 327 1.08 -13.61 14.94
N ASP A 328 -0.15 -13.19 15.18
CA ASP A 328 -1.30 -13.62 14.38
C ASP A 328 -1.20 -13.09 12.95
N TRP A 329 -1.96 -13.68 12.03
CA TRP A 329 -1.91 -13.27 10.63
C TRP A 329 -2.53 -11.89 10.35
N ILE A 330 -3.53 -11.44 11.12
CA ILE A 330 -4.16 -10.12 10.91
C ILE A 330 -3.13 -9.02 11.17
N THR A 331 -2.42 -9.11 12.30
CA THR A 331 -1.32 -8.21 12.65
C THR A 331 -0.14 -8.33 11.67
N ALA A 332 0.26 -9.56 11.34
CA ALA A 332 1.38 -9.80 10.43
C ALA A 332 1.11 -9.26 9.01
N ALA A 333 -0.08 -9.51 8.46
CA ALA A 333 -0.47 -9.05 7.14
C ALA A 333 -0.44 -7.52 7.05
N GLY A 334 -1.01 -6.84 8.05
CA GLY A 334 -1.01 -5.38 8.12
C GLY A 334 0.38 -4.81 8.29
N GLY A 335 1.19 -5.39 9.18
CA GLY A 335 2.58 -4.99 9.38
C GLY A 335 3.44 -5.16 8.12
N ILE A 336 3.31 -6.28 7.40
CA ILE A 336 4.01 -6.51 6.13
C ILE A 336 3.59 -5.48 5.08
N CYS A 337 2.29 -5.20 4.95
CA CYS A 337 1.82 -4.17 4.01
C CYS A 337 2.36 -2.78 4.38
N GLY A 338 2.38 -2.45 5.67
CA GLY A 338 2.90 -1.16 6.15
C GLY A 338 4.40 -1.03 5.96
N GLY A 339 5.17 -2.09 6.24
CA GLY A 339 6.62 -2.14 6.02
C GLY A 339 7.03 -2.12 4.55
N HIS A 340 6.19 -2.69 3.68
CA HIS A 340 6.32 -2.61 2.22
C HIS A 340 5.80 -1.28 1.65
N THR A 341 5.08 -0.51 2.47
CA THR A 341 4.42 0.77 2.15
C THR A 341 3.34 0.71 1.07
N ASP A 342 2.77 -0.48 0.83
CA ASP A 342 1.80 -0.69 -0.25
C ASP A 342 0.36 -0.85 0.26
N THR A 343 -0.45 0.16 -0.01
CA THR A 343 -1.87 0.19 0.31
C THR A 343 -2.70 -0.81 -0.52
N LYS A 344 -2.23 -1.22 -1.70
CA LYS A 344 -2.87 -2.30 -2.48
C LYS A 344 -2.72 -3.65 -1.80
N GLY A 345 -1.55 -3.87 -1.19
CA GLY A 345 -1.29 -5.02 -0.33
C GLY A 345 -2.25 -5.05 0.85
N LEU A 346 -2.42 -3.92 1.54
CA LEU A 346 -3.37 -3.79 2.66
C LEU A 346 -4.78 -4.18 2.24
N ALA A 347 -5.23 -3.65 1.11
CA ALA A 347 -6.53 -3.98 0.58
C ALA A 347 -6.71 -5.48 0.27
N ALA A 348 -5.70 -6.10 -0.35
CA ALA A 348 -5.69 -7.53 -0.63
C ALA A 348 -5.64 -8.36 0.66
N ALA A 349 -4.95 -7.87 1.69
CA ALA A 349 -4.92 -8.51 3.01
C ALA A 349 -6.31 -8.47 3.65
N ILE A 350 -6.97 -7.31 3.70
CA ILE A 350 -8.33 -7.19 4.25
C ILE A 350 -9.31 -8.12 3.52
N ASP A 351 -9.26 -8.16 2.18
CA ASP A 351 -10.09 -9.08 1.38
C ASP A 351 -9.78 -10.56 1.67
N ALA A 352 -8.51 -10.91 1.86
CA ALA A 352 -8.10 -12.28 2.13
C ALA A 352 -8.42 -12.75 3.56
N THR A 353 -8.44 -11.84 4.52
CA THR A 353 -8.70 -12.14 5.95
C THR A 353 -10.12 -11.86 6.38
N ASP A 354 -10.90 -11.13 5.57
CA ASP A 354 -12.21 -10.57 5.95
C ASP A 354 -12.14 -9.76 7.26
N ALA A 355 -11.02 -9.06 7.46
CA ALA A 355 -10.69 -8.39 8.73
C ALA A 355 -10.20 -6.96 8.45
N ASP A 356 -10.96 -5.97 8.91
CA ASP A 356 -10.61 -4.56 8.76
C ASP A 356 -9.49 -4.15 9.74
N GLU A 357 -9.31 -4.92 10.82
CA GLU A 357 -8.31 -4.74 11.89
C GLU A 357 -6.86 -4.78 11.37
N VAL A 358 -6.63 -5.39 10.20
CA VAL A 358 -5.36 -5.36 9.46
C VAL A 358 -4.87 -3.91 9.27
N GLY A 359 -5.80 -2.96 9.12
CA GLY A 359 -5.54 -1.53 9.00
C GLY A 359 -4.75 -0.95 10.17
N ALA A 360 -4.94 -1.45 11.39
CA ALA A 360 -4.27 -0.93 12.58
C ALA A 360 -2.76 -1.22 12.54
N ALA A 361 -2.36 -2.46 12.22
CA ALA A 361 -0.95 -2.83 12.09
C ALA A 361 -0.27 -2.12 10.92
N TYR A 362 -0.98 -1.93 9.80
CA TYR A 362 -0.50 -1.13 8.66
C TYR A 362 -0.25 0.32 9.07
N GLY A 363 -1.23 0.96 9.70
CA GLY A 363 -1.15 2.37 10.12
C GLY A 363 -0.01 2.64 11.10
N ASN A 364 0.35 1.65 11.93
CA ASN A 364 1.47 1.75 12.85
C ASN A 364 2.83 1.51 12.20
N THR A 365 2.92 0.64 11.18
CA THR A 365 4.20 0.32 10.53
C THR A 365 4.58 1.33 9.44
N TYR A 366 3.57 1.81 8.70
CA TYR A 366 3.74 2.64 7.51
C TYR A 366 4.55 3.95 7.74
N PRO A 367 4.30 4.76 8.79
CA PRO A 367 5.04 6.01 9.00
C PRO A 367 6.54 5.78 9.23
N PHE A 368 6.91 4.72 9.96
CA PHE A 368 8.31 4.37 10.18
C PHE A 368 8.96 3.84 8.90
N ALA A 369 8.22 3.05 8.12
CA ALA A 369 8.72 2.54 6.85
C ALA A 369 9.01 3.69 5.87
N LEU A 370 8.17 4.73 5.81
CA LEU A 370 8.46 5.93 5.02
C LEU A 370 9.75 6.63 5.46
N LEU A 371 9.97 6.79 6.77
CA LEU A 371 11.20 7.39 7.30
C LEU A 371 12.45 6.59 6.87
N PHE A 372 12.40 5.27 7.01
CA PHE A 372 13.51 4.40 6.61
C PHE A 372 13.69 4.36 5.08
N MET A 373 12.61 4.41 4.30
CA MET A 373 12.70 4.50 2.84
C MET A 373 13.41 5.78 2.39
N VAL A 374 13.09 6.93 3.00
CA VAL A 374 13.76 8.20 2.72
C VAL A 374 15.26 8.10 3.02
N LEU A 375 15.62 7.52 4.17
CA LEU A 375 17.00 7.32 4.59
C LEU A 375 17.74 6.38 3.64
N TYR A 376 17.22 5.18 3.42
CA TYR A 376 17.88 4.15 2.62
C TYR A 376 17.96 4.51 1.15
N ALA A 377 16.99 5.26 0.60
CA ALA A 377 17.05 5.73 -0.78
C ALA A 377 18.22 6.73 -0.98
N LYS A 378 18.45 7.65 -0.04
CA LYS A 378 19.63 8.55 -0.07
C LYS A 378 20.93 7.79 0.10
N VAL A 379 20.98 6.86 1.04
CA VAL A 379 22.16 6.00 1.26
C VAL A 379 22.48 5.19 0.01
N LEU A 380 21.46 4.68 -0.70
CA LEU A 380 21.64 3.93 -1.95
C LEU A 380 22.27 4.79 -3.05
N VAL A 381 21.78 6.02 -3.22
CA VAL A 381 22.35 6.99 -4.16
C VAL A 381 23.78 7.38 -3.81
N LEU A 382 24.11 7.48 -2.52
CA LEU A 382 25.45 7.84 -2.06
C LEU A 382 26.46 6.70 -2.22
N LEU A 383 26.05 5.47 -1.91
CA LEU A 383 26.95 4.31 -1.84
C LEU A 383 27.13 3.62 -3.18
N VAL A 384 26.11 3.61 -4.04
CA VAL A 384 26.15 2.89 -5.32
C VAL A 384 26.46 3.90 -6.43
N PRO A 385 27.60 3.77 -7.13
CA PRO A 385 27.95 4.71 -8.20
C PRO A 385 26.88 4.74 -9.29
N ALA A 386 26.40 5.94 -9.63
CA ALA A 386 25.41 6.15 -10.68
C ALA A 386 26.04 6.02 -12.09
N THR A 387 26.49 4.82 -12.44
CA THR A 387 26.99 4.50 -13.78
C THR A 387 25.82 4.35 -14.75
N VAL A 388 25.70 5.29 -15.68
CA VAL A 388 24.82 5.17 -16.85
C VAL A 388 25.60 4.35 -17.88
N GLY A 389 25.17 3.11 -18.11
CA GLY A 389 25.77 2.21 -19.10
C GLY A 389 25.70 2.75 -20.53
#